data_AF-A0A926N8V9-F1
#
_entry.id   AF-A0A926N8V9-F1
#
_cell.length_a   1.000
_cell.length_b   1.000
_cell.length_c   1.000
_cell.angle_alpha   90.00
_cell.angle_beta   90.00
_cell.angle_gamma   90.00
#
_symmetry.space_group_name_H-M   'P 1'
#
loop_
_entity.id
_entity.type
_entity.pdbx_description
1 polymer ?
#
loop_
_entity_poly.entity_id
_entity_poly.type
_entity_poly.pdbx_seq_one_letter_code
_entity_poly.pdbx_strand_id
1 'polypeptide(L)'
;MEQLSVKEISSLLNTRRSIPQKNPKIPHKDWGIAMHAAIVILWGLLIYPDLDPSIKSEKKHRTVSVEQLLFLFRDYFGDKQECMEMLNLLKNHDYIRMKNEDEIESGTGLYVAVDAAKMYTYLRSSVLVRQLNQTLERNRKH
;
A
#
# COMPACT_ATOMS: atom_id res chain seq x y z
N MET A 1 4.81 42.58 -5.74
CA MET A 1 4.59 41.12 -5.88
C MET A 1 3.59 40.94 -7.01
N GLU A 2 4.08 40.60 -8.20
CA GLU A 2 3.22 40.39 -9.37
C GLU A 2 2.52 39.03 -9.23
N GLN A 3 1.19 39.06 -9.24
CA GLN A 3 0.36 37.86 -9.20
C GLN A 3 0.29 37.29 -10.61
N LEU A 4 0.95 36.16 -10.83
CA LEU A 4 0.86 35.42 -12.09
C LEU A 4 -0.59 35.05 -12.39
N SER A 5 -1.03 35.40 -13.59
CA SER A 5 -2.37 35.10 -14.11
C SER A 5 -2.54 33.59 -14.28
N VAL A 6 -3.75 33.08 -14.04
CA VAL A 6 -4.12 31.68 -14.29
C VAL A 6 -3.78 31.24 -15.73
N LYS A 7 -3.78 32.17 -16.69
CA LYS A 7 -3.37 31.91 -18.07
C LYS A 7 -1.86 31.66 -18.20
N GLU A 8 -1.04 32.34 -17.43
CA GLU A 8 0.42 32.17 -17.43
C GLU A 8 0.79 30.83 -16.80
N ILE A 9 0.16 30.46 -15.69
CA ILE A 9 0.31 29.14 -15.06
C ILE A 9 -0.11 28.04 -16.05
N SER A 10 -1.23 28.22 -16.74
CA SER A 10 -1.70 27.26 -17.75
C SER A 10 -0.75 27.13 -18.94
N SER A 11 -0.10 28.23 -19.33
CA SER A 11 0.90 28.23 -20.42
C SER A 11 2.17 27.45 -20.05
N LEU A 12 2.60 27.52 -18.79
CA LEU A 12 3.76 26.78 -18.29
C LEU A 12 3.51 25.26 -18.23
N LEU A 13 2.28 24.86 -17.91
CA LEU A 13 1.84 23.45 -17.85
C LEU A 13 1.68 22.80 -19.23
N ASN A 14 1.53 23.60 -20.29
CA ASN A 14 1.34 23.10 -21.66
C ASN A 14 2.63 22.67 -22.36
N THR A 15 3.79 22.85 -21.72
CA THR A 15 5.06 22.27 -22.15
C THR A 15 5.10 20.79 -21.79
N ARG A 16 4.17 20.01 -22.36
CA ARG A 16 4.15 18.55 -22.24
C ARG A 16 5.40 18.01 -22.91
N ARG A 17 6.45 17.75 -22.12
CA ARG A 17 7.40 16.68 -22.42
C ARG A 17 6.56 15.47 -22.80
N SER A 18 6.80 14.92 -23.99
CA SER A 18 6.24 13.63 -24.38
C SER A 18 6.74 12.60 -23.37
N ILE A 19 5.94 12.35 -22.33
CA ILE A 19 6.17 11.23 -21.44
C ILE A 19 6.01 10.00 -22.34
N PRO A 20 7.07 9.20 -22.57
CA PRO A 20 6.92 8.01 -23.36
C PRO A 20 5.83 7.17 -22.69
N GLN A 21 4.74 6.91 -23.43
CA GLN A 21 3.73 5.92 -23.07
C GLN A 21 4.35 4.52 -23.21
N LYS A 22 5.40 4.24 -22.44
CA LYS A 22 5.59 2.88 -21.96
C LYS A 22 4.45 2.72 -20.97
N ASN A 23 3.39 2.01 -21.34
CA ASN A 23 2.57 1.35 -20.33
C ASN A 23 3.59 0.56 -19.49
N PRO A 24 3.92 0.99 -18.26
CA PRO A 24 4.84 0.21 -17.46
C PRO A 24 4.12 -1.12 -17.29
N LYS A 25 4.71 -2.21 -17.82
CA LYS A 25 4.19 -3.55 -17.53
C LYS A 25 4.13 -3.62 -16.01
N ILE A 26 2.92 -3.67 -15.48
CA ILE A 26 2.67 -3.74 -14.05
C ILE A 26 3.25 -5.09 -13.62
N PRO A 27 4.39 -5.14 -12.89
CA PRO A 27 5.17 -6.36 -12.73
C PRO A 27 4.37 -7.48 -12.08
N HIS A 28 3.44 -7.13 -11.19
CA HIS A 28 2.67 -8.10 -10.44
C HIS A 28 1.59 -8.83 -11.24
N LYS A 29 1.25 -8.38 -12.47
CA LYS A 29 0.21 -9.05 -13.27
C LYS A 29 0.56 -10.49 -13.62
N ASP A 30 1.85 -10.77 -13.73
CA ASP A 30 2.38 -12.10 -14.06
C ASP A 30 2.75 -12.91 -12.81
N TRP A 31 2.52 -12.37 -11.61
CA TRP A 31 2.81 -13.06 -10.35
C TRP A 31 1.69 -14.03 -9.94
N GLY A 32 2.04 -15.01 -9.12
CA GLY A 32 1.11 -16.02 -8.61
C GLY A 32 0.07 -15.46 -7.63
N ILE A 33 -0.96 -16.27 -7.36
CA ILE A 33 -2.10 -15.92 -6.51
C ILE A 33 -1.66 -15.46 -5.11
N ALA A 34 -0.65 -16.10 -4.53
CA ALA A 34 -0.11 -15.71 -3.22
C ALA A 34 0.42 -14.26 -3.20
N MET A 35 1.11 -13.84 -4.27
CA MET A 35 1.58 -12.45 -4.41
C MET A 35 0.44 -11.45 -4.56
N HIS A 36 -0.61 -11.81 -5.31
CA HIS A 36 -1.80 -10.94 -5.41
C HIS A 36 -2.49 -10.80 -4.07
N ALA A 37 -2.64 -11.90 -3.32
CA ALA A 37 -3.19 -11.87 -1.98
C ALA A 37 -2.35 -11.00 -1.05
N ALA A 38 -1.02 -11.15 -1.09
CA ALA A 38 -0.10 -10.33 -0.30
C ALA A 38 -0.23 -8.83 -0.61
N ILE A 39 -0.31 -8.45 -1.89
CA ILE A 39 -0.56 -7.06 -2.31
C ILE A 39 -1.87 -6.54 -1.73
N VAL A 40 -2.96 -7.32 -1.82
CA VAL A 40 -4.27 -6.93 -1.29
C VAL A 40 -4.24 -6.78 0.23
N ILE A 41 -3.61 -7.71 0.93
CA ILE A 41 -3.47 -7.68 2.39
C ILE A 41 -2.67 -6.44 2.81
N LEU A 42 -1.51 -6.21 2.20
CA LEU A 42 -0.66 -5.05 2.50
C LEU A 42 -1.36 -3.73 2.15
N TRP A 43 -2.14 -3.68 1.08
CA TRP A 43 -2.96 -2.52 0.75
C TRP A 43 -4.00 -2.23 1.85
N GLY A 44 -4.70 -3.27 2.31
CA GLY A 44 -5.67 -3.16 3.41
C GLY A 44 -5.05 -2.76 4.75
N LEU A 45 -3.80 -3.17 4.99
CA LEU A 45 -3.06 -2.85 6.21
C LEU A 45 -2.47 -1.44 6.19
N LEU A 46 -1.87 -1.03 5.07
CA LEU A 46 -1.00 0.15 5.00
C LEU A 46 -1.70 1.35 4.36
N ILE A 47 -2.60 1.13 3.40
CA ILE A 47 -3.22 2.21 2.61
C ILE A 47 -4.65 2.48 3.03
N TYR A 48 -5.48 1.44 3.19
CA TYR A 48 -6.89 1.60 3.57
C TYR A 48 -7.12 2.48 4.81
N PRO A 49 -6.32 2.37 5.90
CA PRO A 49 -6.48 3.22 7.09
C PRO A 49 -6.32 4.71 6.83
N ASP A 50 -5.51 5.09 5.83
CA ASP A 50 -5.31 6.49 5.46
C ASP A 50 -6.47 7.04 4.60
N LEU A 51 -7.28 6.15 4.00
CA LEU A 51 -8.42 6.49 3.15
C LEU A 51 -9.76 6.49 3.89
N ASP A 52 -9.90 5.72 4.96
CA ASP A 52 -11.15 5.62 5.73
C ASP A 52 -11.18 6.63 6.89
N PRO A 53 -12.01 7.68 6.82
CA PRO A 53 -12.09 8.69 7.88
C PRO A 53 -12.62 8.13 9.22
N SER A 54 -13.23 6.94 9.22
CA SER A 54 -13.68 6.30 10.46
C SER A 54 -12.54 5.65 11.25
N ILE A 55 -11.40 5.41 10.60
CA ILE A 55 -10.20 4.89 11.25
C ILE A 55 -9.42 6.09 11.78
N LYS A 56 -9.41 6.23 13.10
CA LYS A 56 -8.62 7.26 13.80
C LYS A 56 -7.15 6.89 13.74
N SER A 57 -6.51 7.14 12.61
CA SER A 57 -5.07 7.04 12.47
C SER A 57 -4.45 8.38 12.84
N GLU A 58 -3.92 8.51 14.06
CA GLU A 58 -3.18 9.72 14.47
C GLU A 58 -1.83 9.88 13.73
N LYS A 59 -1.42 8.88 12.94
CA LYS A 59 -0.17 8.90 12.18
C LYS A 59 -0.46 8.75 10.68
N LYS A 60 -0.09 9.78 9.91
CA LYS A 60 0.15 9.61 8.47
C LYS A 60 1.28 8.59 8.33
N HIS A 61 1.09 7.56 7.49
CA HIS A 61 2.01 6.44 7.27
C HIS A 61 1.97 5.38 8.37
N ARG A 62 1.04 4.43 8.22
CA ARG A 62 0.97 3.24 9.06
C ARG A 62 2.10 2.28 8.70
N THR A 63 2.80 1.79 9.72
CA THR A 63 3.74 0.67 9.60
C THR A 63 3.13 -0.60 10.20
N VAL A 64 3.57 -1.76 9.69
CA VAL A 64 3.23 -3.10 10.21
C VAL A 64 4.52 -3.91 10.35
N SER A 65 4.71 -4.63 11.46
CA SER A 65 5.89 -5.49 11.59
C SER A 65 5.74 -6.81 10.84
N VAL A 66 6.86 -7.38 10.40
CA VAL A 66 6.89 -8.71 9.75
C VAL A 66 6.27 -9.79 10.65
N GLU A 67 6.51 -9.71 11.97
CA GLU A 67 5.92 -10.63 12.95
C GLU A 67 4.39 -10.53 12.98
N GLN A 68 3.84 -9.31 12.99
CA GLN A 68 2.38 -9.10 12.94
C GLN A 68 1.78 -9.63 11.65
N LEU A 69 2.47 -9.44 10.52
CA LEU A 69 2.05 -9.94 9.22
C LEU A 69 1.96 -11.48 9.21
N LEU A 70 3.01 -12.15 9.71
CA LEU A 70 3.05 -13.61 9.83
C LEU A 70 2.00 -14.14 10.81
N PHE A 71 1.80 -13.48 11.94
CA PHE A 71 0.80 -13.90 12.92
C PHE A 71 -0.63 -13.87 12.36
N LEU A 72 -0.96 -12.85 11.57
CA LEU A 72 -2.31 -12.62 11.07
C LEU A 72 -2.59 -13.32 9.74
N PHE A 73 -1.57 -13.50 8.89
CA PHE A 73 -1.73 -13.93 7.50
C PHE A 73 -0.77 -15.05 7.10
N ARG A 74 -0.39 -15.92 8.04
CA ARG A 74 0.51 -17.06 7.80
C ARG A 74 0.13 -17.89 6.57
N ASP A 75 -1.16 -18.12 6.35
CA ASP A 75 -1.65 -18.93 5.22
C ASP A 75 -1.33 -18.30 3.85
N TYR A 76 -1.06 -17.00 3.79
CA TYR A 76 -0.75 -16.27 2.57
C TYR A 76 0.73 -15.97 2.39
N PHE A 77 1.45 -15.79 3.50
CA PHE A 77 2.87 -15.43 3.52
C PHE A 77 3.81 -16.63 3.79
N GLY A 78 3.25 -17.76 4.21
CA GLY A 78 4.02 -18.96 4.49
C GLY A 78 4.79 -18.89 5.81
N ASP A 79 5.93 -19.56 5.87
CA ASP A 79 6.87 -19.43 6.98
C ASP A 79 7.69 -18.12 6.93
N LYS A 80 8.58 -17.92 7.90
CA LYS A 80 9.36 -16.68 7.99
C LYS A 80 10.27 -16.48 6.76
N GLN A 81 10.81 -17.57 6.21
CA GLN A 81 11.71 -17.51 5.07
C GLN A 81 10.93 -17.13 3.81
N GLU A 82 9.81 -17.82 3.55
CA GLU A 82 8.91 -17.55 2.42
C GLU A 82 8.37 -16.11 2.46
N CYS A 83 7.99 -15.65 3.65
CA CYS A 83 7.53 -14.28 3.86
C CYS A 83 8.62 -13.27 3.52
N MET A 84 9.86 -13.47 3.99
CA MET A 84 10.95 -12.55 3.69
C MET A 84 11.33 -12.54 2.20
N GLU A 85 11.27 -13.67 1.51
CA GLU A 85 11.48 -13.75 0.06
C GLU A 85 10.41 -12.95 -0.70
N MET A 86 9.15 -13.10 -0.29
CA MET A 86 8.03 -12.34 -0.83
C MET A 86 8.16 -10.83 -0.58
N LEU A 87 8.51 -10.42 0.65
CA LEU A 87 8.71 -9.03 1.01
C LEU A 87 9.90 -8.42 0.25
N ASN A 88 10.98 -9.17 0.05
CA ASN A 88 12.12 -8.74 -0.76
C ASN A 88 11.72 -8.49 -2.22
N LEU A 89 10.91 -9.37 -2.81
CA LEU A 89 10.38 -9.17 -4.15
C LEU A 89 9.50 -7.91 -4.23
N LEU A 90 8.60 -7.72 -3.27
CA LEU A 90 7.74 -6.53 -3.20
C LEU A 90 8.54 -5.24 -3.02
N LYS A 91 9.59 -5.27 -2.18
CA LYS A 91 10.52 -4.17 -1.96
C LYS A 91 11.28 -3.80 -3.24
N ASN A 92 11.78 -4.80 -3.97
CA ASN A 92 12.54 -4.59 -5.21
C ASN A 92 11.73 -3.88 -6.30
N HIS A 93 10.40 -3.92 -6.23
CA HIS A 93 9.49 -3.26 -7.15
C HIS A 93 8.75 -2.05 -6.52
N ASP A 94 9.22 -1.52 -5.39
CA ASP A 94 8.64 -0.38 -4.65
C ASP A 94 7.16 -0.56 -4.28
N TYR A 95 6.69 -1.80 -4.07
CA TYR A 95 5.37 -2.01 -3.44
C TYR A 95 5.44 -1.72 -1.94
N ILE A 96 6.54 -2.08 -1.29
CA ILE A 96 6.76 -1.80 0.12
C ILE A 96 8.13 -1.19 0.33
N ARG A 97 8.33 -0.58 1.51
CA ARG A 97 9.65 -0.21 2.00
C ARG A 97 9.82 -0.78 3.40
N MET A 98 11.07 -1.06 3.76
CA MET A 98 11.43 -1.60 5.07
C MET A 98 12.05 -0.49 5.90
N LYS A 99 11.56 -0.32 7.12
CA LYS A 99 12.11 0.57 8.14
C LYS A 99 12.64 -0.29 9.30
N ASN A 100 13.83 0.03 9.77
CA ASN A 100 14.49 -0.69 10.88
C ASN A 100 14.47 -2.23 10.72
N GLU A 101 14.63 -2.71 9.49
CA GLU A 101 14.67 -4.13 9.07
C GLU A 101 13.39 -4.96 9.26
N ASP A 102 12.52 -4.62 10.20
CA ASP A 102 11.32 -5.42 10.55
C ASP A 102 9.99 -4.66 10.41
N GLU A 103 9.99 -3.35 10.18
CA GLU A 103 8.78 -2.58 9.93
C GLU A 103 8.56 -2.38 8.42
N ILE A 104 7.33 -2.60 7.97
CA ILE A 104 6.89 -2.46 6.59
C ILE A 104 6.06 -1.19 6.47
N GLU A 105 6.39 -0.34 5.48
CA GLU A 105 5.59 0.81 5.06
C GLU A 105 5.19 0.70 3.59
N SER A 106 4.18 1.48 3.18
CA SER A 106 3.70 1.49 1.80
C SER A 106 4.72 2.15 0.86
N GLY A 107 5.08 1.44 -0.22
CA GLY A 107 5.77 2.00 -1.37
C GLY A 107 4.78 2.55 -2.40
N THR A 108 5.29 3.24 -3.42
CA THR A 108 4.44 3.87 -4.47
C THR A 108 3.71 2.82 -5.30
N GLY A 109 4.37 1.69 -5.55
CA GLY A 109 3.85 0.56 -6.31
C GLY A 109 2.56 -0.01 -5.73
N LEU A 110 2.39 0.03 -4.41
CA LEU A 110 1.20 -0.48 -3.74
C LEU A 110 -0.03 0.41 -3.95
N TYR A 111 0.14 1.74 -4.01
CA TYR A 111 -0.96 2.67 -4.30
C TYR A 111 -1.57 2.44 -5.69
N VAL A 112 -0.72 2.10 -6.66
CA VAL A 112 -1.13 1.86 -8.06
C VAL A 112 -1.36 0.39 -8.38
N ALA A 113 -1.14 -0.51 -7.42
CA ALA A 113 -1.25 -1.95 -7.63
C ALA A 113 -2.69 -2.39 -7.91
N VAL A 114 -3.65 -1.68 -7.31
CA VAL A 114 -5.06 -2.02 -7.32
C VAL A 114 -5.91 -0.81 -7.65
N ASP A 115 -7.13 -1.04 -8.12
CA ASP A 115 -8.15 -0.01 -8.24
C ASP A 115 -8.62 0.39 -6.84
N ALA A 116 -8.10 1.51 -6.33
CA ALA A 116 -8.34 1.98 -4.97
C ALA A 116 -9.82 2.17 -4.64
N ALA A 117 -10.64 2.63 -5.60
CA ALA A 117 -12.07 2.84 -5.38
C ALA A 117 -12.81 1.52 -5.20
N LYS A 118 -12.49 0.51 -6.04
CA LYS A 118 -13.03 -0.84 -5.89
C LYS A 118 -12.54 -1.48 -4.60
N MET A 119 -11.25 -1.43 -4.34
CA MET A 119 -10.64 -2.06 -3.16
C MET A 119 -11.18 -1.46 -1.86
N TYR A 120 -11.34 -0.13 -1.80
CA TYR A 120 -12.00 0.55 -0.70
C TYR A 120 -13.42 0.05 -0.47
N THR A 121 -14.22 -0.09 -1.54
CA THR A 121 -15.60 -0.58 -1.46
C THR A 121 -15.66 -2.01 -0.91
N TYR A 122 -14.79 -2.90 -1.40
CA TYR A 122 -14.68 -4.28 -0.91
C TYR A 122 -14.22 -4.34 0.55
N LEU A 123 -13.21 -3.56 0.94
CA LEU A 123 -12.68 -3.57 2.30
C LEU A 123 -13.63 -2.94 3.32
N ARG A 124 -14.33 -1.86 2.95
CA ARG A 124 -15.32 -1.19 3.82
C ARG A 124 -16.52 -2.08 4.14
N SER A 125 -16.91 -2.92 3.18
CA SER A 125 -17.98 -3.91 3.35
C SER A 125 -17.49 -5.20 4.00
N SER A 126 -16.18 -5.45 4.02
CA SER A 126 -15.59 -6.64 4.60
C SER A 126 -15.44 -6.53 6.11
N VAL A 127 -15.95 -7.54 6.83
CA VAL A 127 -15.82 -7.68 8.29
C VAL A 127 -14.35 -7.85 8.71
N LEU A 128 -13.52 -8.41 7.82
CA LEU A 128 -12.09 -8.65 8.06
C LEU A 128 -11.35 -7.40 8.49
N VAL A 129 -11.61 -6.26 7.85
CA VAL A 129 -10.87 -5.02 8.13
C VAL A 129 -11.26 -4.40 9.47
N ARG A 130 -12.51 -4.56 9.89
CA ARG A 130 -12.96 -4.10 11.21
C ARG A 130 -12.30 -4.89 12.33
N GLN A 131 -12.22 -6.21 12.18
CA GLN A 131 -11.56 -7.08 13.16
C GLN A 131 -10.04 -6.88 13.15
N LEU A 132 -9.43 -6.76 11.97
CA LEU A 132 -8.01 -6.48 11.79
C LEU A 132 -7.59 -5.16 12.46
N ASN A 133 -8.36 -4.09 12.25
CA ASN A 133 -8.10 -2.81 12.88
C ASN A 133 -8.26 -2.88 14.41
N GLN A 134 -9.27 -3.58 14.92
CA GLN A 134 -9.44 -3.76 16.37
C GLN A 134 -8.28 -4.53 17.00
N THR A 135 -7.79 -5.58 16.34
CA THR A 135 -6.65 -6.37 16.83
C THR A 135 -5.34 -5.57 16.80
N LEU A 136 -5.10 -4.81 15.73
CA LEU A 136 -3.92 -3.94 15.61
C LEU A 136 -3.93 -2.79 16.63
N GLU A 137 -5.08 -2.20 16.93
CA GLU A 137 -5.21 -1.16 17.96
C GLU A 137 -5.04 -1.72 19.39
N ARG A 138 -5.44 -2.98 19.63
CA ARG A 138 -5.23 -3.65 20.93
C ARG A 138 -3.77 -4.01 21.18
N ASN A 139 -3.08 -4.53 20.18
CA ASN A 139 -1.67 -4.93 20.31
C ASN A 139 -0.69 -3.75 20.38
N ARG A 140 -1.14 -2.52 20.12
CA ARG A 140 -0.36 -1.28 20.34
C ARG A 140 -0.39 -0.78 21.79
N LYS A 141 -1.27 -1.31 22.64
CA LYS A 141 -1.46 -0.87 24.03
C LYS A 141 -0.81 -1.79 25.07
N HIS A 142 -0.13 -2.85 24.63
CA HIS A 142 0.67 -3.76 25.44
C HIS A 142 2.13 -3.68 24.98
#